data_AF-A0A4R2H5V5-F1
#
_entry.id   AF-A0A4R2H5V5-F1
#
_cell.length_a   1.000
_cell.length_b   1.000
_cell.length_c   1.000
_cell.angle_alpha   90.00
_cell.angle_beta   90.00
_cell.angle_gamma   90.00
#
_symmetry.space_group_name_H-M   'P 1'
#
loop_
_entity.id
_entity.type
_entity.pdbx_description
1 polymer ?
#
loop_
_entity_poly.entity_id
_entity_poly.type
_entity_poly.pdbx_seq_one_letter_code
_entity_poly.pdbx_strand_id
1 'polypeptide(L)'
;MATLRDSDFPTLGKDSPAERMIDIRFRWYHRQAIQARIAYRTLGVVQLVAALSIAVSVAFDVPTWLAPALGGLIALAEGIRTLFGFKDSYPTYRRAAEELRSEAWLYAQLAGRYAAAEEPAKLLAERVAEISRSETVDWETALKARSI
;
A
#
# COMPACT_ATOMS: atom_id res chain seq x y z
N MET A 1 14.23 12.77 -0.89
CA MET A 1 13.66 12.72 0.48
C MET A 1 13.06 11.32 0.68
N ALA A 2 13.58 10.58 1.66
CA ALA A 2 13.19 9.22 2.11
C ALA A 2 13.72 7.99 1.32
N THR A 3 15.04 7.77 1.34
CA THR A 3 15.67 6.44 1.17
C THR A 3 15.98 5.74 2.50
N LEU A 4 15.55 6.30 3.63
CA LEU A 4 15.82 5.83 4.99
C LEU A 4 14.78 4.81 5.52
N ARG A 5 14.11 4.01 4.68
CA ARG A 5 13.00 3.14 5.14
C ARG A 5 13.10 1.66 4.79
N ASP A 6 14.04 1.30 3.92
CA ASP A 6 14.45 -0.10 3.70
C ASP A 6 15.39 -0.61 4.80
N SER A 7 15.84 0.25 5.73
CA SER A 7 16.82 -0.07 6.79
C SER A 7 16.24 -0.68 8.06
N ASP A 8 14.93 -0.61 8.30
CA ASP A 8 14.37 -0.99 9.61
C ASP A 8 13.72 -2.39 9.59
N PHE A 9 13.93 -3.18 8.53
CA PHE A 9 13.59 -4.60 8.56
C PHE A 9 14.80 -5.36 9.12
N PRO A 10 14.64 -6.19 10.17
CA PRO A 10 15.78 -6.86 10.77
C PRO A 10 16.39 -7.85 9.78
N THR A 11 17.73 -7.92 9.76
CA THR A 11 18.43 -8.95 8.98
C THR A 11 18.23 -10.29 9.66
N LEU A 12 17.34 -11.11 9.09
CA LEU A 12 17.15 -12.49 9.53
C LEU A 12 18.23 -13.40 8.94
N GLY A 13 18.53 -14.50 9.62
CA GLY A 13 19.25 -15.62 8.99
C GLY A 13 18.48 -16.02 7.72
N LYS A 14 19.16 -16.40 6.64
CA LYS A 14 18.47 -16.91 5.43
C LYS A 14 18.38 -18.43 5.44
N ASP A 15 18.60 -19.02 6.60
CA ASP A 15 18.83 -20.44 6.78
C ASP A 15 17.49 -21.19 6.79
N SER A 16 16.45 -20.60 7.38
CA SER A 16 15.11 -21.19 7.37
C SER A 16 14.24 -20.72 6.20
N PRO A 17 13.32 -21.57 5.69
CA PRO A 17 12.31 -21.15 4.72
C PRO A 17 11.40 -20.02 5.22
N ALA A 18 11.14 -19.96 6.53
CA ALA A 18 10.25 -18.97 7.14
C ALA A 18 10.84 -17.55 7.05
N GLU A 19 12.13 -17.40 7.30
CA GLU A 19 12.84 -16.11 7.21
C GLU A 19 12.86 -15.57 5.77
N ARG A 20 13.02 -16.46 4.77
CA ARG A 20 12.90 -16.05 3.35
C ARG A 20 11.49 -15.65 2.98
N MET A 21 10.49 -16.35 3.51
CA MET A 21 9.09 -16.07 3.22
C MET A 21 8.66 -14.69 3.73
N ILE A 22 9.01 -14.33 4.98
CA ILE A 22 8.64 -13.02 5.55
C ILE A 22 9.31 -11.87 4.80
N ASP A 23 10.57 -12.01 4.41
CA ASP A 23 11.32 -11.02 3.64
C ASP A 23 10.70 -10.78 2.24
N ILE A 24 10.32 -11.86 1.54
CA ILE A 24 9.61 -11.75 0.26
C ILE A 24 8.26 -11.06 0.42
N ARG A 25 7.47 -11.46 1.43
CA ARG A 25 6.13 -10.89 1.71
C ARG A 25 6.24 -9.41 2.06
N PHE A 26 7.12 -9.06 3.00
CA PHE A 26 7.33 -7.67 3.43
C PHE A 26 7.69 -6.77 2.24
N ARG A 27 8.65 -7.17 1.39
CA ARG A 27 9.04 -6.37 0.23
C ARG A 27 7.91 -6.16 -0.75
N TRP A 28 7.08 -7.19 -1.00
CA TRP A 28 5.92 -7.06 -1.87
C TRP A 28 4.92 -6.05 -1.33
N TYR A 29 4.53 -6.17 -0.06
CA TYR A 29 3.60 -5.25 0.59
C TYR A 29 4.13 -3.82 0.67
N HIS A 30 5.39 -3.66 1.05
CA HIS A 30 6.05 -2.36 1.12
C HIS A 30 6.06 -1.66 -0.24
N ARG A 31 6.44 -2.39 -1.30
CA ARG A 31 6.43 -1.87 -2.67
C ARG A 31 5.03 -1.50 -3.12
N GLN A 32 4.05 -2.38 -2.88
CA GLN A 32 2.66 -2.15 -3.30
C GLN A 32 2.05 -0.92 -2.60
N ALA A 33 2.33 -0.75 -1.31
CA ALA A 33 1.95 0.45 -0.56
C ALA A 33 2.56 1.73 -1.16
N ILE A 34 3.85 1.71 -1.51
CA ILE A 34 4.50 2.87 -2.13
C ILE A 34 3.87 3.20 -3.47
N GLN A 35 3.65 2.20 -4.32
CA GLN A 35 3.04 2.40 -5.64
C GLN A 35 1.62 2.97 -5.53
N ALA A 36 0.78 2.41 -4.65
CA ALA A 36 -0.57 2.93 -4.41
C ALA A 36 -0.54 4.39 -3.91
N ARG A 37 0.38 4.73 -3.00
CA ARG A 37 0.55 6.10 -2.50
C ARG A 37 0.99 7.07 -3.59
N ILE A 38 1.94 6.67 -4.43
CA ILE A 38 2.44 7.50 -5.53
C ILE A 38 1.32 7.71 -6.54
N ALA A 39 0.67 6.64 -7.03
CA ALA A 39 -0.43 6.73 -7.98
C ALA A 39 -1.57 7.61 -7.47
N TYR A 40 -1.97 7.45 -6.21
CA TYR A 40 -2.99 8.30 -5.61
C TYR A 40 -2.58 9.77 -5.59
N ARG A 41 -1.33 10.07 -5.22
CA ARG A 41 -0.84 11.45 -5.14
C ARG A 41 -0.65 12.09 -6.50
N THR A 42 -0.10 11.36 -7.48
CA THR A 42 0.15 11.89 -8.82
C THR A 42 -1.17 12.25 -9.50
N LEU A 43 -2.18 11.37 -9.44
CA LEU A 43 -3.51 11.65 -9.98
C LEU A 43 -4.15 12.88 -9.31
N GLY A 44 -3.99 13.04 -7.99
CA GLY A 44 -4.49 14.21 -7.28
C GLY A 44 -3.78 15.51 -7.65
N VAL A 45 -2.46 15.47 -7.84
CA VAL A 45 -1.70 16.64 -8.30
C VAL A 45 -2.13 17.03 -9.71
N VAL A 46 -2.33 16.06 -10.62
CA VAL A 46 -2.84 16.33 -11.98
C VAL A 46 -4.20 17.02 -11.93
N GLN A 47 -5.11 16.58 -11.06
CA GLN A 47 -6.42 17.22 -10.90
C GLN A 47 -6.31 18.65 -10.37
N LEU A 48 -5.45 18.90 -9.38
CA LEU A 48 -5.23 20.24 -8.84
C LEU A 48 -4.64 21.19 -9.88
N VAL A 49 -3.66 20.72 -10.65
CA VAL A 49 -3.05 21.50 -11.74
C VAL A 49 -4.08 21.78 -12.82
N ALA A 50 -4.90 20.80 -13.22
CA ALA A 50 -5.96 21.01 -14.20
C ALA A 50 -7.01 22.02 -13.71
N ALA A 51 -7.44 21.91 -12.45
CA ALA A 51 -8.40 22.84 -11.84
C ALA A 51 -7.86 24.28 -11.78
N LEU A 52 -6.59 24.44 -11.40
CA LEU A 52 -5.93 25.74 -11.40
C LEU A 52 -5.81 26.32 -12.81
N SER A 53 -5.46 25.50 -13.81
CA SER A 53 -5.39 25.91 -15.21
C SER A 53 -6.75 26.39 -15.74
N ILE A 54 -7.85 25.73 -15.35
CA ILE A 54 -9.22 26.21 -15.68
C ILE A 54 -9.44 27.60 -15.06
N ALA A 55 -9.14 27.78 -13.77
CA ALA A 55 -9.33 29.07 -13.10
C ALA A 55 -8.50 30.20 -13.75
N VAL A 56 -7.24 29.93 -14.10
CA VAL A 56 -6.36 30.89 -14.76
C VAL A 56 -6.85 31.21 -16.18
N SER A 57 -7.41 30.22 -16.89
CA SER A 57 -7.89 30.42 -18.26
C SER A 57 -8.99 31.48 -18.38
N VAL A 58 -9.73 31.77 -17.30
CA VAL A 58 -10.74 32.83 -17.27
C VAL A 58 -10.14 34.23 -17.43
N ALA A 59 -8.89 34.43 -17.02
CA ALA A 59 -8.21 35.72 -17.09
C ALA A 59 -7.56 36.02 -18.46
N PHE A 60 -7.56 35.05 -19.39
CA PHE A 60 -6.91 35.15 -20.69
C PHE A 60 -7.87 34.79 -21.82
N ASP A 61 -7.57 35.21 -23.05
CA ASP A 61 -8.36 34.85 -24.23
C ASP A 61 -7.94 33.45 -24.74
N VAL A 62 -8.37 32.42 -24.02
CA VAL A 62 -7.99 31.03 -24.23
C VAL A 62 -9.08 30.28 -25.01
N PRO A 63 -8.74 29.28 -25.87
CA PRO A 63 -9.76 28.56 -26.62
C PRO A 63 -10.85 27.91 -25.76
N THR A 64 -12.10 28.01 -26.21
CA THR A 64 -13.29 27.54 -25.48
C THR A 64 -13.32 26.03 -25.19
N TRP A 65 -12.55 25.24 -25.94
CA TRP A 65 -12.43 23.80 -25.73
C TRP A 65 -11.50 23.42 -24.55
N LEU A 66 -10.68 24.34 -24.06
CA LEU A 66 -9.68 24.04 -23.03
C LEU A 66 -10.34 23.64 -21.70
N ALA A 67 -11.31 24.44 -21.24
CA ALA A 67 -12.01 24.19 -19.98
C ALA A 67 -12.74 22.82 -19.95
N PRO A 68 -13.56 22.44 -20.96
CA PRO A 68 -14.18 21.12 -20.97
C PRO A 68 -13.18 19.97 -21.12
N ALA A 69 -12.07 20.16 -21.85
CA ALA A 69 -11.01 19.15 -21.94
C ALA A 69 -10.34 18.89 -20.57
N LEU A 70 -10.01 19.95 -19.83
CA LEU A 70 -9.44 19.84 -18.48
C LEU A 70 -10.45 19.26 -17.48
N GLY A 71 -11.73 19.62 -17.60
CA GLY A 71 -12.81 19.01 -16.80
C GLY A 71 -12.92 17.50 -17.05
N GLY A 72 -12.85 17.06 -18.30
CA GLY A 72 -12.82 15.65 -18.68
C GLY A 72 -11.60 14.91 -18.11
N LEU A 73 -10.42 15.54 -18.15
CA LEU A 73 -9.20 14.98 -17.55
C LEU A 73 -9.35 14.79 -16.03
N ILE A 74 -9.94 15.75 -15.33
CA ILE A 74 -10.19 15.66 -13.88
C ILE A 74 -11.13 14.48 -13.57
N ALA A 75 -12.23 14.37 -14.31
CA ALA A 75 -13.21 13.30 -14.14
C ALA A 75 -12.60 11.92 -14.43
N LEU A 76 -11.81 11.78 -15.50
CA LEU A 76 -11.11 10.54 -15.82
C LEU A 76 -10.11 10.17 -14.72
N ALA A 77 -9.32 11.13 -14.23
CA ALA A 77 -8.39 10.90 -13.14
C ALA A 77 -9.12 10.44 -11.86
N GLU A 78 -10.29 11.02 -11.54
CA GLU A 78 -11.08 10.60 -10.38
C GLU A 78 -11.69 9.21 -10.58
N GLY A 79 -12.18 8.93 -11.79
CA GLY A 79 -12.66 7.60 -12.18
C GLY A 79 -11.59 6.53 -12.00
N ILE A 80 -10.35 6.82 -12.39
CA ILE A 80 -9.21 5.92 -12.16
C ILE A 80 -8.95 5.76 -10.66
N ARG A 81 -8.91 6.85 -9.88
CA ARG A 81 -8.66 6.78 -8.42
C ARG A 81 -9.70 5.94 -7.68
N THR A 82 -10.96 6.09 -8.06
CA THR A 82 -12.09 5.38 -7.45
C THR A 82 -12.16 3.93 -7.92
N LEU A 83 -11.98 3.65 -9.22
CA LEU A 83 -12.02 2.30 -9.78
C LEU A 83 -10.94 1.39 -9.19
N PHE A 84 -9.72 1.91 -9.03
CA PHE A 84 -8.62 1.15 -8.44
C PHE A 84 -8.58 1.20 -6.91
N GLY A 85 -9.50 1.93 -6.27
CA GLY A 85 -9.61 1.95 -4.80
C GLY A 85 -8.34 2.42 -4.08
N PHE A 86 -7.48 3.22 -4.72
CA PHE A 86 -6.14 3.54 -4.20
C PHE A 86 -6.16 4.20 -2.81
N LYS A 87 -7.27 4.85 -2.45
CA LYS A 87 -7.49 5.45 -1.13
C LYS A 87 -7.48 4.40 -0.01
N ASP A 88 -8.08 3.24 -0.26
CA ASP A 88 -8.26 2.18 0.73
C ASP A 88 -7.13 1.14 0.65
N SER A 89 -6.53 0.94 -0.54
CA SER A 89 -5.44 -0.01 -0.71
C SER A 89 -4.15 0.40 0.02
N TYR A 90 -3.82 1.70 0.06
CA TYR A 90 -2.58 2.16 0.71
C TYR A 90 -2.54 1.87 2.23
N PRO A 91 -3.55 2.26 3.02
CA PRO A 91 -3.58 1.95 4.45
C PRO A 91 -3.49 0.45 4.74
N THR A 92 -4.20 -0.39 3.97
CA THR A 92 -4.19 -1.84 4.13
C THR A 92 -2.79 -2.42 3.90
N TYR A 93 -2.18 -2.14 2.74
CA TYR A 93 -0.83 -2.64 2.46
C TYR A 93 0.23 -2.10 3.44
N ARG A 94 0.07 -0.88 3.94
CA ARG A 94 0.95 -0.35 4.98
C ARG A 94 0.77 -1.06 6.31
N ARG A 95 -0.46 -1.34 6.74
CA ARG A 95 -0.72 -2.08 7.97
C ARG A 95 -0.10 -3.47 7.91
N ALA A 96 -0.35 -4.22 6.84
CA ALA A 96 0.25 -5.53 6.62
C ALA A 96 1.80 -5.47 6.62
N ALA A 97 2.39 -4.48 5.95
CA ALA A 97 3.84 -4.29 5.96
C ALA A 97 4.41 -3.98 7.36
N GLU A 98 3.74 -3.14 8.15
CA GLU A 98 4.18 -2.82 9.52
C GLU A 98 3.95 -4.00 10.49
N GLU A 99 2.89 -4.79 10.31
CA GLU A 99 2.66 -6.03 11.07
C GLU A 99 3.73 -7.08 10.76
N LEU A 100 4.08 -7.29 9.48
CA LEU A 100 5.19 -8.17 9.10
C LEU A 100 6.53 -7.66 9.66
N ARG A 101 6.75 -6.34 9.67
CA ARG A 101 7.96 -5.76 10.26
C ARG A 101 8.02 -6.00 11.78
N SER A 102 6.94 -5.76 12.51
CA SER A 102 6.91 -5.96 13.96
C SER A 102 7.12 -7.42 14.32
N GLU A 103 6.51 -8.33 13.55
CA GLU A 103 6.70 -9.78 13.69
C GLU A 103 8.16 -10.19 13.46
N ALA A 104 8.80 -9.65 12.42
CA ALA A 104 10.20 -9.91 12.12
C ALA A 104 11.13 -9.46 13.26
N TRP A 105 10.87 -8.32 13.90
CA TRP A 105 11.65 -7.84 15.04
C TRP A 105 11.47 -8.71 16.28
N LEU A 106 10.24 -9.17 16.55
CA LEU A 106 9.98 -10.11 17.65
C LEU A 106 10.74 -11.42 17.45
N TYR A 107 10.74 -11.96 16.22
CA TYR A 107 11.48 -13.17 15.89
C TYR A 107 13.00 -12.95 16.00
N ALA A 108 13.52 -11.86 15.44
CA ALA A 108 14.96 -11.55 15.43
C ALA A 108 15.54 -11.39 16.84
N GLN A 109 14.75 -10.92 17.80
CA GLN A 109 15.16 -10.74 19.20
C GLN A 109 14.76 -11.94 20.08
N LEU A 110 14.15 -12.99 19.52
CA LEU A 110 13.51 -14.08 20.28
C LEU A 110 12.63 -13.53 21.41
N ALA A 111 11.88 -12.47 21.13
CA ALA A 111 11.07 -11.74 22.09
C ALA A 111 9.59 -12.13 21.99
N GLY A 112 8.83 -11.84 23.05
CA GLY A 112 7.40 -12.12 23.11
C GLY A 112 7.11 -13.61 22.89
N ARG A 113 6.29 -13.93 21.88
CA ARG A 113 5.89 -15.31 21.56
C ARG A 113 7.04 -16.23 21.14
N TYR A 114 8.17 -15.67 20.70
CA TYR A 114 9.34 -16.43 20.27
C TYR A 114 10.29 -16.78 21.43
N ALA A 115 10.14 -16.14 22.60
CA ALA A 115 11.02 -16.37 23.74
C ALA A 115 10.86 -17.76 24.36
N ALA A 116 9.65 -18.32 24.29
CA ALA A 116 9.30 -19.63 24.85
C ALA A 116 8.96 -20.67 23.78
N ALA A 117 9.16 -20.36 22.50
CA ALA A 117 8.82 -21.26 21.41
C ALA A 117 9.91 -22.33 21.23
N GLU A 118 9.53 -23.61 21.22
CA GLU A 118 10.45 -24.72 20.90
C GLU A 118 10.98 -24.62 19.46
N GLU A 119 10.11 -24.20 18.53
CA GLU A 119 10.46 -24.02 17.11
C GLU A 119 10.07 -22.62 16.60
N PRO A 120 10.87 -21.57 16.89
CA PRO A 120 10.56 -20.18 16.53
C PRO A 120 10.27 -19.97 15.04
N ALA A 121 10.97 -20.70 14.16
CA ALA A 121 10.81 -20.58 12.71
C ALA A 121 9.45 -21.14 12.21
N LYS A 122 8.91 -22.19 12.83
CA LYS A 122 7.56 -22.71 12.50
C LYS A 122 6.49 -21.70 12.91
N LEU A 123 6.61 -21.17 14.13
CA LEU A 123 5.71 -20.14 14.64
C LEU A 123 5.72 -18.90 13.73
N LEU A 124 6.89 -18.49 13.25
CA LEU A 124 7.02 -17.38 12.31
C LEU A 124 6.26 -17.66 11.01
N ALA A 125 6.38 -18.87 10.47
CA ALA A 125 5.69 -19.24 9.24
C ALA A 125 4.16 -19.19 9.39
N GLU A 126 3.63 -19.66 10.51
CA GLU A 126 2.20 -19.60 10.83
C GLU A 126 1.71 -18.15 10.93
N ARG A 127 2.45 -17.29 11.64
CA ARG A 127 2.10 -15.88 11.79
C ARG A 127 2.11 -15.12 10.47
N VAL A 128 3.11 -15.35 9.63
CA VAL A 128 3.19 -14.74 8.29
C VAL A 128 2.03 -15.21 7.40
N ALA A 129 1.66 -16.48 7.48
CA ALA A 129 0.51 -17.02 6.76
C ALA A 129 -0.81 -16.41 7.25
N GLU A 130 -0.97 -16.22 8.55
CA GLU A 130 -2.13 -15.58 9.17
C GLU A 130 -2.29 -14.12 8.73
N ILE A 131 -1.22 -13.32 8.80
CA ILE A 131 -1.20 -11.92 8.33
C ILE A 131 -1.53 -11.85 6.82
N SER A 132 -1.07 -12.83 6.03
CA SER A 132 -1.40 -12.91 4.61
C SER A 132 -2.86 -13.31 4.37
N ARG A 133 -3.48 -14.05 5.28
CA ARG A 133 -4.84 -14.60 5.14
C ARG A 133 -5.91 -13.62 5.61
N SER A 134 -5.62 -12.76 6.59
CA SER A 134 -6.56 -11.71 7.02
C SER A 134 -6.96 -10.78 5.87
N GLU A 135 -6.05 -10.52 4.92
CA GLU A 135 -6.39 -9.78 3.69
C GLU A 135 -7.32 -10.54 2.74
N THR A 136 -7.30 -11.88 2.80
CA THR A 136 -8.18 -12.71 1.97
C THR A 136 -9.63 -12.58 2.43
N VAL A 137 -9.83 -12.53 3.74
CA VAL A 137 -11.17 -12.37 4.32
C VAL A 137 -11.72 -10.98 3.98
N ASP A 138 -10.87 -9.96 3.98
CA ASP A 138 -11.26 -8.59 3.65
C ASP A 138 -11.77 -8.43 2.20
N TRP A 139 -11.24 -9.17 1.21
CA TRP A 139 -11.80 -9.10 -0.16
C TRP A 139 -13.14 -9.80 -0.29
N GLU A 140 -13.35 -10.93 0.40
CA GLU A 140 -14.65 -11.60 0.42
C GLU A 140 -15.72 -10.72 1.04
N THR A 141 -15.39 -10.04 2.14
CA THR A 141 -16.29 -9.10 2.80
C THR A 141 -16.53 -7.84 1.97
N ALA A 142 -15.49 -7.27 1.34
CA ALA A 142 -15.62 -6.12 0.46
C ALA A 142 -16.46 -6.42 -0.79
N LEU A 143 -16.32 -7.61 -1.37
CA LEU A 143 -17.17 -8.07 -2.48
C LEU A 143 -18.62 -8.25 -2.06
N LYS A 144 -18.87 -8.87 -0.89
CA LYS A 144 -20.23 -9.03 -0.34
C LYS A 144 -20.90 -7.69 -0.01
N ALA A 145 -20.14 -6.71 0.48
CA ALA A 145 -20.66 -5.37 0.78
C ALA A 145 -20.99 -4.57 -0.48
N ARG A 146 -20.38 -4.89 -1.63
CA ARG A 146 -20.63 -4.23 -2.93
C ARG A 146 -21.74 -4.90 -3.75
N SER A 147 -22.22 -6.08 -3.33
CA SER A 147 -23.28 -6.85 -3.98
C SER A 147 -24.66 -6.69 -3.34
N ILE A 148 -24.85 -5.71 -2.46
CA ILE A 148 -26.13 -5.30 -1.85
C ILE A 148 -26.40 -3.86 -2.25
#